data_AF-A0A932U8M3-F1
#
_entry.id   AF-A0A932U8M3-F1
#
_cell.length_a   1.000
_cell.length_b   1.000
_cell.length_c   1.000
_cell.angle_alpha   90.00
_cell.angle_beta   90.00
_cell.angle_gamma   90.00
#
_symmetry.space_group_name_H-M   'P 1'
#
loop_
_entity.id
_entity.type
_entity.pdbx_description
1 polymer ?
#
loop_
_entity_poly.entity_id
_entity_poly.type
_entity_poly.pdbx_seq_one_letter_code
_entity_poly.pdbx_strand_id
1 'polypeptide(L)'
;MALTSDGFDDLIELRELFCRTRDWLHLYIESHGDLDADGTDFLASTTLTHIEDVQEGFRWSVRASQAGRDELRYLIRSADLIDCSESPDSRRDRRLIEPELRRLAALANARLVFSMLPKLPEQHVTYPGVAARSYADIPVPRGPADLADRIEELERGIWQTAVHQPVDRLDLIAYRRVYGFFEAGSWVVTQHLNFFRQA
;
A
#
# COMPACT_ATOMS: atom_id res chain seq x y z
N MET A 1 -1.81 14.15 24.90
CA MET A 1 -3.03 13.84 24.12
C MET A 1 -3.10 12.33 24.06
N ALA A 2 -3.86 11.70 24.95
CA ALA A 2 -3.94 10.25 25.03
C ALA A 2 -4.63 9.73 23.76
N LEU A 3 -3.94 8.87 23.00
CA LEU A 3 -4.62 8.03 22.03
C LEU A 3 -5.66 7.21 22.81
N THR A 4 -6.89 7.16 22.33
CA THR A 4 -7.87 6.17 22.81
C THR A 4 -7.26 4.78 22.66
N SER A 5 -7.57 3.83 23.56
CA SER A 5 -7.06 2.44 23.50
C SER A 5 -7.10 1.87 22.07
N ASP A 6 -8.20 2.17 21.38
CA ASP A 6 -8.48 1.91 19.97
C ASP A 6 -7.31 2.26 19.02
N GLY A 7 -6.76 3.47 19.12
CA GLY A 7 -5.74 3.93 18.16
C GLY A 7 -4.34 3.33 18.38
N PHE A 8 -4.07 2.78 19.58
CA PHE A 8 -2.83 2.05 19.83
C PHE A 8 -2.94 0.61 19.35
N ASP A 9 -4.10 -0.02 19.54
CA ASP A 9 -4.40 -1.35 19.04
C ASP A 9 -4.38 -1.37 17.50
N ASP A 10 -4.95 -0.35 16.84
CA ASP A 10 -4.87 -0.15 15.39
C ASP A 10 -3.41 -0.13 14.86
N LEU A 11 -2.49 0.51 15.60
CA LEU A 11 -1.07 0.56 15.23
C LEU A 11 -0.37 -0.79 15.42
N ILE A 12 -0.79 -1.58 16.41
CA ILE A 12 -0.28 -2.94 16.59
C ILE A 12 -0.73 -3.84 15.43
N GLU A 13 -2.02 -3.80 15.10
CA GLU A 13 -2.59 -4.56 13.98
C GLU A 13 -1.92 -4.17 12.66
N LEU A 14 -1.75 -2.87 12.41
CA LEU A 14 -1.07 -2.38 11.22
C LEU A 14 0.39 -2.85 11.14
N ARG A 15 1.11 -2.85 12.27
CA ARG A 15 2.48 -3.41 12.32
C ARG A 15 2.47 -4.89 11.98
N GLU A 16 1.55 -5.66 12.56
CA GLU A 16 1.44 -7.10 12.30
C GLU A 16 1.14 -7.37 10.82
N LEU A 17 0.21 -6.62 10.22
CA LEU A 17 -0.08 -6.67 8.80
C LEU A 17 1.17 -6.45 7.95
N PHE A 18 1.95 -5.40 8.23
CA PHE A 18 3.17 -5.10 7.49
C PHE A 18 4.24 -6.19 7.66
N CYS A 19 4.50 -6.64 8.89
CA CYS A 19 5.47 -7.69 9.17
C CYS A 19 5.10 -9.00 8.48
N ARG A 20 3.86 -9.49 8.69
CA ARG A 20 3.42 -10.77 8.15
C ARG A 20 3.37 -10.75 6.63
N THR A 21 2.92 -9.65 6.02
CA THR A 21 2.96 -9.52 4.56
C THR A 21 4.40 -9.61 4.04
N ARG A 22 5.34 -8.87 4.63
CA ARG A 22 6.77 -8.95 4.24
C ARG A 22 7.30 -10.37 4.38
N ASP A 23 6.98 -11.06 5.47
CA ASP A 23 7.47 -12.41 5.74
C ASP A 23 6.93 -13.42 4.72
N TRP A 24 5.65 -13.32 4.34
CA TRP A 24 5.09 -14.14 3.27
C TRP A 24 5.70 -13.83 1.90
N LEU A 25 5.95 -12.56 1.59
CA LEU A 25 6.66 -12.18 0.36
C LEU A 25 8.11 -12.69 0.36
N HIS A 26 8.76 -12.70 1.52
CA HIS A 26 10.10 -13.26 1.66
C HIS A 26 10.10 -14.76 1.39
N LEU A 27 9.21 -15.49 2.09
CA LEU A 27 9.05 -16.93 1.94
C LEU A 27 8.73 -17.30 0.48
N TYR A 28 7.87 -16.54 -0.17
CA TYR A 28 7.50 -16.76 -1.57
C TYR A 28 8.70 -16.73 -2.53
N ILE A 29 9.66 -15.82 -2.31
CA ILE A 29 10.91 -15.81 -3.08
C ILE A 29 11.76 -17.03 -2.73
N GLU A 30 11.96 -17.32 -1.43
CA GLU A 30 12.80 -18.43 -0.98
C GLU A 30 12.28 -19.80 -1.48
N SER A 31 10.96 -19.98 -1.47
CA SER A 31 10.28 -21.19 -1.93
C SER A 31 10.09 -21.26 -3.46
N HIS A 32 10.57 -20.26 -4.19
CA HIS A 32 10.45 -20.17 -5.65
C HIS A 32 8.99 -20.16 -6.15
N GLY A 33 8.10 -19.50 -5.41
CA GLY A 33 6.70 -19.27 -5.77
C GLY A 33 5.69 -20.20 -5.09
N ASP A 34 6.15 -21.04 -4.17
CA ASP A 34 5.30 -21.95 -3.41
C ASP A 34 4.92 -21.33 -2.06
N LEU A 35 3.63 -21.14 -1.81
CA LEU A 35 3.12 -20.61 -0.54
C LEU A 35 2.14 -21.63 0.01
N ASP A 36 2.05 -21.75 1.33
CA ASP A 36 1.00 -22.56 1.91
C ASP A 36 -0.37 -21.87 1.79
N ALA A 37 -1.43 -22.59 2.15
CA ALA A 37 -2.78 -22.07 2.14
C ALA A 37 -2.93 -20.87 3.09
N ASP A 38 -2.28 -20.92 4.26
CA ASP A 38 -2.35 -19.86 5.27
C ASP A 38 -1.76 -18.53 4.76
N GLY A 39 -0.62 -18.57 4.07
CA GLY A 39 -0.02 -17.39 3.47
C GLY A 39 -0.84 -16.83 2.33
N THR A 40 -1.39 -17.71 1.49
CA THR A 40 -2.25 -17.32 0.37
C THR A 40 -3.52 -16.64 0.86
N ASP A 41 -4.19 -17.25 1.84
CA ASP A 41 -5.39 -16.72 2.46
C ASP A 41 -5.11 -15.40 3.18
N PHE A 42 -3.97 -15.27 3.86
CA PHE A 42 -3.59 -14.02 4.52
C PHE A 42 -3.39 -12.88 3.53
N LEU A 43 -2.63 -13.12 2.45
CA LEU A 43 -2.42 -12.12 1.41
C LEU A 43 -3.74 -11.71 0.75
N ALA A 44 -4.59 -12.68 0.43
CA ALA A 44 -5.85 -12.44 -0.25
C ALA A 44 -6.91 -11.75 0.63
N SER A 45 -7.04 -12.13 1.89
CA SER A 45 -8.12 -11.66 2.78
C SER A 45 -7.73 -10.49 3.67
N THR A 46 -6.45 -10.36 4.00
CA THR A 46 -5.97 -9.34 4.96
C THR A 46 -5.17 -8.26 4.24
N THR A 47 -4.15 -8.64 3.48
CA THR A 47 -3.28 -7.67 2.81
C THR A 47 -4.01 -6.94 1.68
N LEU A 48 -4.71 -7.66 0.80
CA LEU A 48 -5.48 -7.02 -0.29
C LEU A 48 -6.58 -6.11 0.26
N THR A 49 -7.34 -6.54 1.28
CA THR A 49 -8.35 -5.70 1.94
C THR A 49 -7.77 -4.39 2.47
N HIS A 50 -6.56 -4.41 3.04
CA HIS A 50 -5.88 -3.18 3.46
C HIS A 50 -5.51 -2.28 2.27
N ILE A 51 -5.04 -2.87 1.16
CA ILE A 51 -4.74 -2.11 -0.07
C ILE A 51 -6.02 -1.52 -0.67
N GLU A 52 -7.14 -2.23 -0.64
CA GLU A 52 -8.45 -1.72 -1.04
C GLU A 52 -8.86 -0.52 -0.18
N ASP A 53 -8.63 -0.55 1.14
CA ASP A 53 -8.86 0.60 2.02
C ASP A 53 -7.97 1.81 1.65
N VAL A 54 -6.71 1.57 1.25
CA VAL A 54 -5.81 2.61 0.73
C VAL A 54 -6.34 3.19 -0.58
N GLN A 55 -6.82 2.35 -1.50
CA GLN A 55 -7.41 2.76 -2.77
C GLN A 55 -8.66 3.60 -2.57
N GLU A 56 -9.60 3.13 -1.75
CA GLU A 56 -10.82 3.85 -1.44
C GLU A 56 -10.54 5.17 -0.74
N GLY A 57 -9.59 5.19 0.21
CA GLY A 57 -9.11 6.43 0.82
C GLY A 57 -8.56 7.41 -0.22
N PHE A 58 -7.81 6.91 -1.21
CA PHE A 58 -7.29 7.71 -2.31
C PHE A 58 -8.44 8.31 -3.13
N ARG A 59 -9.41 7.49 -3.55
CA ARG A 59 -10.60 7.93 -4.31
C ARG A 59 -11.39 9.01 -3.57
N TRP A 60 -11.52 8.89 -2.25
CA TRP A 60 -12.27 9.85 -1.44
C TRP A 60 -11.54 11.19 -1.23
N SER A 61 -10.21 11.16 -1.23
CA SER A 61 -9.40 12.32 -0.84
C SER A 61 -8.83 13.10 -2.02
N VAL A 62 -8.67 12.47 -3.19
CA VAL A 62 -8.09 13.13 -4.37
C VAL A 62 -8.96 14.32 -4.81
N ARG A 63 -8.34 15.49 -4.97
CA ARG A 63 -9.00 16.71 -5.40
C ARG A 63 -8.53 17.10 -6.79
N ALA A 64 -9.45 17.64 -7.60
CA ALA A 64 -9.10 18.13 -8.94
C ALA A 64 -8.01 19.20 -8.93
N SER A 65 -7.91 20.00 -7.86
CA SER A 65 -6.88 21.03 -7.69
C SER A 65 -5.47 20.48 -7.45
N GLN A 66 -5.32 19.19 -7.15
CA GLN A 66 -4.03 18.55 -6.86
C GLN A 66 -3.37 17.96 -8.10
N ALA A 67 -4.05 17.93 -9.26
CA ALA A 67 -3.56 17.29 -10.48
C ALA A 67 -3.68 18.22 -11.68
N GLY A 68 -2.70 18.13 -12.59
CA GLY A 68 -2.75 18.81 -13.87
C GLY A 68 -3.85 18.23 -14.78
N ARG A 69 -4.20 18.94 -15.86
CA ARG A 69 -5.28 18.48 -16.77
C ARG A 69 -5.05 17.09 -17.35
N ASP A 70 -3.81 16.77 -17.75
CA ASP A 70 -3.49 15.48 -18.34
C ASP A 70 -3.46 14.36 -17.29
N GLU A 71 -3.01 14.68 -16.08
CA GLU A 71 -3.06 13.78 -14.94
C GLU A 71 -4.50 13.47 -14.52
N LEU A 72 -5.39 14.46 -14.52
CA LEU A 72 -6.82 14.24 -14.29
C LEU A 72 -7.45 13.35 -15.36
N ARG A 73 -7.08 13.54 -16.64
CA ARG A 73 -7.56 12.66 -17.73
C ARG A 73 -7.09 11.22 -17.55
N TYR A 74 -5.85 11.05 -17.10
CA TYR A 74 -5.32 9.73 -16.77
C TYR A 74 -6.14 9.11 -15.64
N LEU A 75 -6.22 9.78 -14.50
CA LEU A 75 -6.91 9.28 -13.30
C LEU A 75 -8.38 8.93 -13.54
N ILE A 76 -9.11 9.72 -14.34
CA ILE A 76 -10.51 9.41 -14.69
C ILE A 76 -10.61 8.11 -15.50
N ARG A 77 -9.63 7.81 -16.35
CA ARG A 77 -9.63 6.64 -17.23
C ARG A 77 -9.04 5.38 -16.59
N SER A 78 -8.03 5.54 -15.73
CA SER A 78 -7.24 4.41 -15.20
C SER A 78 -7.63 4.02 -13.78
N ALA A 79 -8.00 4.98 -12.93
CA ALA A 79 -8.24 4.71 -11.51
C ALA A 79 -9.73 4.50 -11.16
N ASP A 80 -10.59 4.35 -12.19
CA ASP A 80 -12.05 4.24 -12.07
C ASP A 80 -12.64 5.27 -11.10
N LEU A 81 -12.06 6.49 -11.07
CA LEU A 81 -12.52 7.55 -10.18
C LEU A 81 -13.96 7.98 -10.45
N ILE A 82 -14.47 7.68 -11.65
CA ILE A 82 -15.82 7.99 -12.08
C ILE A 82 -16.33 6.81 -12.89
N ASP A 83 -17.38 6.15 -12.39
CA ASP A 83 -18.21 5.29 -13.23
C ASP A 83 -18.87 6.15 -14.30
N CYS A 84 -18.34 6.06 -15.52
CA CYS A 84 -18.80 6.81 -16.70
C CYS A 84 -19.92 6.08 -17.46
N SER A 85 -20.43 4.96 -16.92
CA SER A 85 -21.56 4.23 -17.50
C SER A 85 -22.90 4.95 -17.32
N GLU A 86 -22.96 5.93 -16.41
CA GLU A 86 -24.16 6.73 -16.16
C GLU A 86 -24.21 8.00 -17.03
N SER A 87 -25.40 8.30 -17.57
CA SER A 87 -25.65 9.51 -18.35
C SER A 87 -25.28 10.78 -17.55
N PRO A 88 -24.60 11.78 -18.15
CA PRO A 88 -24.25 13.04 -17.48
C PRO A 88 -25.48 13.85 -17.01
N ASP A 89 -26.68 13.54 -17.51
CA ASP A 89 -27.95 14.13 -17.10
C ASP A 89 -28.61 13.40 -15.91
N SER A 90 -28.03 12.32 -15.40
CA SER A 90 -28.48 11.74 -14.15
C SER A 90 -28.18 12.73 -13.01
N ARG A 91 -29.23 13.28 -12.39
CA ARG A 91 -29.08 13.98 -11.12
C ARG A 91 -28.57 12.95 -10.10
N ARG A 92 -27.26 12.86 -9.93
CA ARG A 92 -26.68 12.22 -8.77
C ARG A 92 -27.20 13.00 -7.57
N ASP A 93 -28.08 12.39 -6.78
CA ASP A 93 -28.31 12.85 -5.42
C ASP A 93 -26.93 13.04 -4.81
N ARG A 94 -26.61 14.27 -4.42
CA ARG A 94 -25.38 14.58 -3.69
C ARG A 94 -25.52 13.97 -2.30
N ARG A 95 -25.44 12.64 -2.22
CA ARG A 95 -25.36 11.91 -0.97
C ARG A 95 -24.00 12.24 -0.39
N LEU A 96 -24.01 12.94 0.73
CA LEU A 96 -22.84 13.04 1.57
C LEU A 96 -22.59 11.62 2.11
N ILE A 97 -21.56 10.97 1.58
CA ILE A 97 -21.07 9.72 2.12
C ILE A 97 -20.23 10.10 3.33
N GLU A 98 -20.57 9.55 4.50
CA GLU A 98 -19.75 9.73 5.69
C GLU A 98 -18.39 9.06 5.45
N PRO A 99 -17.27 9.79 5.58
CA PRO A 99 -15.96 9.21 5.34
C PRO A 99 -15.66 8.21 6.45
N GLU A 100 -15.50 6.94 6.10
CA GLU A 100 -14.93 5.93 7.00
C GLU A 100 -13.47 6.29 7.31
N LEU A 101 -13.22 6.65 8.57
CA LEU A 101 -11.91 7.11 9.04
C LEU A 101 -10.79 6.11 8.72
N ARG A 102 -11.08 4.80 8.76
CA ARG A 102 -10.13 3.72 8.46
C ARG A 102 -9.48 3.86 7.07
N ARG A 103 -10.24 4.22 6.04
CA ARG A 103 -9.75 4.34 4.65
C ARG A 103 -8.83 5.55 4.49
N LEU A 104 -9.20 6.65 5.12
CA LEU A 104 -8.36 7.85 5.15
C LEU A 104 -7.07 7.62 5.95
N ALA A 105 -7.14 6.89 7.06
CA ALA A 105 -5.98 6.50 7.85
C ALA A 105 -5.06 5.54 7.09
N ALA A 106 -5.61 4.53 6.41
CA ALA A 106 -4.87 3.62 5.55
C ALA A 106 -4.09 4.38 4.47
N LEU A 107 -4.74 5.30 3.75
CA LEU A 107 -4.06 6.15 2.77
C LEU A 107 -2.96 7.02 3.39
N ALA A 108 -3.24 7.65 4.53
CA ALA A 108 -2.26 8.50 5.21
C ALA A 108 -1.01 7.70 5.59
N ASN A 109 -1.19 6.48 6.10
CA ASN A 109 -0.12 5.54 6.39
C ASN A 109 0.64 5.16 5.12
N ALA A 110 -0.05 4.76 4.04
CA ALA A 110 0.60 4.41 2.77
C ALA A 110 1.47 5.56 2.22
N ARG A 111 0.98 6.80 2.25
CA ARG A 111 1.77 8.00 1.86
C ARG A 111 3.02 8.18 2.72
N LEU A 112 2.90 7.98 4.03
CA LEU A 112 4.03 8.04 4.95
C LEU A 112 5.05 6.95 4.61
N VAL A 113 4.60 5.71 4.41
CA VAL A 113 5.47 4.57 4.05
C VAL A 113 6.20 4.82 2.75
N PHE A 114 5.51 5.25 1.69
CA PHE A 114 6.15 5.62 0.42
C PHE A 114 7.20 6.73 0.58
N SER A 115 6.96 7.68 1.48
CA SER A 115 7.90 8.77 1.77
C SER A 115 9.13 8.33 2.58
N MET A 116 8.99 7.26 3.37
CA MET A 116 10.04 6.71 4.22
C MET A 116 10.83 5.59 3.55
N LEU A 117 10.24 4.91 2.56
CA LEU A 117 10.88 3.84 1.79
C LEU A 117 12.33 4.15 1.35
N PRO A 118 12.61 5.24 0.63
CA PRO A 118 13.98 5.55 0.20
C PRO A 118 14.92 5.98 1.34
N LYS A 119 14.39 6.20 2.54
CA LYS A 119 15.12 6.59 3.75
C LYS A 119 15.30 5.45 4.73
N LEU A 120 14.86 4.24 4.39
CA LEU A 120 15.00 3.08 5.26
C LEU A 120 16.49 2.81 5.51
N PRO A 121 16.94 2.71 6.78
CA PRO A 121 18.34 2.41 7.05
C PRO A 121 18.74 1.05 6.49
N GLU A 122 19.94 0.94 5.91
CA GLU A 122 20.41 -0.26 5.20
C GLU A 122 20.37 -1.54 6.06
N GLN A 123 20.59 -1.40 7.37
CA GLN A 123 20.52 -2.49 8.35
C GLN A 123 19.11 -3.10 8.50
N HIS A 124 18.07 -2.43 8.01
CA HIS A 124 16.69 -2.89 8.02
C HIS A 124 16.20 -3.34 6.64
N VAL A 125 17.07 -3.34 5.62
CA VAL A 125 16.72 -3.83 4.28
C VAL A 125 17.01 -5.33 4.20
N THR A 126 15.96 -6.14 4.04
CA THR A 126 16.04 -7.62 4.06
C THR A 126 15.61 -8.27 2.75
N TYR A 127 15.34 -7.49 1.70
CA TYR A 127 14.95 -8.01 0.39
C TYR A 127 15.93 -9.09 -0.13
N PRO A 128 15.43 -10.32 -0.45
CA PRO A 128 16.27 -11.40 -0.92
C PRO A 128 16.67 -11.17 -2.39
N GLY A 129 17.92 -10.75 -2.63
CA GLY A 129 18.45 -10.58 -3.98
C GLY A 129 19.83 -9.89 -4.02
N VAL A 130 20.45 -9.88 -5.21
CA VAL A 130 21.75 -9.20 -5.46
C VAL A 130 21.59 -7.67 -5.60
N ALA A 131 20.36 -7.16 -5.50
CA ALA A 131 20.07 -5.74 -5.57
C ALA A 131 20.72 -4.96 -4.41
N ALA A 132 20.94 -3.66 -4.62
CA ALA A 132 21.54 -2.78 -3.62
C ALA A 132 20.82 -2.89 -2.26
N ARG A 133 21.58 -2.90 -1.16
CA ARG A 133 21.11 -2.93 0.24
C ARG A 133 20.44 -1.62 0.69
N SER A 134 19.70 -0.98 -0.20
CA SER A 134 19.06 0.31 0.02
C SER A 134 17.91 0.45 -0.96
N TYR A 135 16.83 1.13 -0.56
CA TYR A 135 15.71 1.51 -1.42
C TYR A 135 15.81 2.95 -1.93
N ALA A 136 16.96 3.61 -1.78
CA ALA A 136 17.13 5.00 -2.18
C ALA A 136 16.88 5.28 -3.67
N ASP A 137 16.96 4.24 -4.51
CA ASP A 137 16.62 4.26 -5.94
C ASP A 137 15.12 4.30 -6.23
N ILE A 138 14.27 3.96 -5.25
CA ILE A 138 12.81 3.95 -5.42
C ILE A 138 12.27 5.37 -5.17
N PRO A 139 11.72 6.04 -6.20
CA PRO A 139 11.25 7.42 -6.05
C PRO A 139 9.96 7.50 -5.23
N VAL A 140 9.86 8.55 -4.41
CA VAL A 140 8.61 8.93 -3.74
C VAL A 140 7.58 9.37 -4.80
N PRO A 141 6.31 8.95 -4.73
CA PRO A 141 5.26 9.42 -5.62
C PRO A 141 5.12 10.95 -5.54
N ARG A 142 5.19 11.65 -6.68
CA ARG A 142 5.25 13.13 -6.71
C ARG A 142 3.89 13.79 -6.91
N GLY A 143 2.90 13.03 -7.36
CA GLY A 143 1.54 13.51 -7.63
C GLY A 143 0.49 12.42 -7.48
N PRO A 144 -0.80 12.77 -7.60
CA PRO A 144 -1.90 11.82 -7.52
C PRO A 144 -1.84 10.64 -8.51
N ALA A 145 -1.40 10.84 -9.76
CA ALA A 145 -1.25 9.73 -10.71
C ALA A 145 -0.13 8.78 -10.32
N ASP A 146 1.06 9.29 -9.99
CA ASP A 146 2.16 8.47 -9.49
C ASP A 146 1.72 7.65 -8.26
N LEU A 147 0.93 8.26 -7.36
CA LEU A 147 0.43 7.58 -6.17
C LEU A 147 -0.59 6.49 -6.54
N ALA A 148 -1.49 6.75 -7.48
CA ALA A 148 -2.44 5.75 -7.98
C ALA A 148 -1.71 4.54 -8.59
N ASP A 149 -0.71 4.79 -9.45
CA ASP A 149 0.11 3.74 -10.06
C ASP A 149 0.85 2.91 -9.02
N ARG A 150 1.34 3.56 -7.96
CA ARG A 150 2.04 2.88 -6.86
C ARG A 150 1.09 2.02 -6.03
N ILE A 151 -0.14 2.47 -5.80
CA ILE A 151 -1.14 1.67 -5.09
C ILE A 151 -1.57 0.47 -5.95
N GLU A 152 -1.78 0.65 -7.25
CA GLU A 152 -2.07 -0.45 -8.19
C GLU A 152 -0.90 -1.45 -8.28
N GLU A 153 0.35 -0.96 -8.24
CA GLU A 153 1.54 -1.82 -8.17
C GLU A 153 1.54 -2.70 -6.92
N LEU A 154 1.15 -2.16 -5.75
CA LEU A 154 1.00 -2.95 -4.52
C LEU A 154 -0.05 -4.04 -4.69
N GLU A 155 -1.26 -3.66 -5.12
CA GLU A 155 -2.37 -4.61 -5.33
C GLU A 155 -1.96 -5.73 -6.28
N ARG A 156 -1.41 -5.37 -7.44
CA ARG A 156 -0.99 -6.33 -8.45
C ARG A 156 0.08 -7.27 -7.91
N GLY A 157 1.09 -6.76 -7.20
CA GLY A 157 2.16 -7.60 -6.65
C GLY A 157 1.66 -8.60 -5.60
N ILE A 158 0.75 -8.16 -4.72
CA ILE A 158 0.13 -9.05 -3.73
C ILE A 158 -0.77 -10.08 -4.42
N TRP A 159 -1.60 -9.66 -5.37
CA TRP A 159 -2.47 -10.57 -6.12
C TRP A 159 -1.66 -11.63 -6.87
N GLN A 160 -0.59 -11.25 -7.58
CA GLN A 160 0.29 -12.18 -8.29
C GLN A 160 0.93 -13.21 -7.36
N THR A 161 1.28 -12.80 -6.14
CA THR A 161 1.81 -13.69 -5.12
C THR A 161 0.73 -14.65 -4.62
N ALA A 162 -0.47 -14.15 -4.32
CA ALA A 162 -1.59 -14.95 -3.83
C ALA A 162 -2.10 -15.98 -4.87
N VAL A 163 -1.93 -15.74 -6.16
CA VAL A 163 -2.30 -16.71 -7.22
C VAL A 163 -1.13 -17.60 -7.66
N HIS A 164 -0.02 -17.62 -6.90
CA HIS A 164 1.19 -18.41 -7.19
C HIS A 164 1.76 -18.17 -8.60
N GLN A 165 1.82 -16.92 -9.05
CA GLN A 165 2.46 -16.60 -10.32
C GLN A 165 3.95 -16.98 -10.28
N PRO A 166 4.45 -17.89 -11.15
CA PRO A 166 5.83 -18.36 -11.08
C PRO A 166 6.85 -17.23 -11.00
N VAL A 167 7.85 -17.36 -10.12
CA VAL A 167 8.84 -16.30 -9.86
C VAL A 167 9.57 -15.84 -11.12
N ASP A 168 9.85 -16.76 -12.05
CA ASP A 168 10.46 -16.46 -13.35
C ASP A 168 9.63 -15.50 -14.23
N ARG A 169 8.33 -15.36 -13.94
CA ARG A 169 7.42 -14.45 -14.64
C ARG A 169 7.16 -13.17 -13.85
N LEU A 170 7.80 -12.97 -12.70
CA LEU A 170 7.65 -11.75 -11.92
C LEU A 170 8.59 -10.68 -12.46
N ASP A 171 8.10 -9.45 -12.52
CA ASP A 171 8.97 -8.29 -12.57
C ASP A 171 9.61 -8.13 -11.18
N LEU A 172 10.85 -8.62 -11.02
CA LEU A 172 11.59 -8.56 -9.77
C LEU A 172 11.82 -7.11 -9.28
N ILE A 173 11.85 -6.13 -10.18
CA ILE A 173 12.00 -4.72 -9.79
C ILE A 173 10.70 -4.20 -9.19
N ALA A 174 9.55 -4.52 -9.80
CA ALA A 174 8.24 -4.21 -9.21
C ALA A 174 8.04 -4.95 -7.88
N TYR A 175 8.38 -6.24 -7.83
CA TYR A 175 8.29 -7.03 -6.61
C TYR A 175 9.14 -6.44 -5.48
N ARG A 176 10.37 -6.01 -5.77
CA ARG A 176 11.23 -5.31 -4.79
C ARG A 176 10.59 -4.04 -4.24
N ARG A 177 9.84 -3.28 -5.06
CA ARG A 177 9.12 -2.07 -4.59
C ARG A 177 7.97 -2.44 -3.66
N VAL A 178 7.21 -3.47 -3.99
CA VAL A 178 6.12 -3.99 -3.14
C VAL A 178 6.69 -4.52 -1.82
N TYR A 179 7.71 -5.37 -1.87
CA TYR A 179 8.41 -5.86 -0.69
C TYR A 179 8.92 -4.73 0.19
N GLY A 180 9.64 -3.77 -0.42
CA GLY A 180 10.19 -2.62 0.27
C GLY A 180 9.12 -1.77 0.95
N PHE A 181 7.93 -1.61 0.33
CA PHE A 181 6.80 -0.93 0.97
C PHE A 181 6.38 -1.60 2.28
N PHE A 182 6.18 -2.92 2.29
CA PHE A 182 5.79 -3.62 3.53
C PHE A 182 6.90 -3.63 4.58
N GLU A 183 8.15 -3.72 4.14
CA GLU A 183 9.31 -3.61 5.02
C GLU A 183 9.43 -2.22 5.67
N ALA A 184 9.36 -1.16 4.86
CA ALA A 184 9.37 0.21 5.35
C ALA A 184 8.17 0.51 6.25
N GLY A 185 6.99 -0.03 5.93
CA GLY A 185 5.79 0.06 6.76
C GLY A 185 6.00 -0.55 8.13
N SER A 186 6.53 -1.77 8.19
CA SER A 186 6.85 -2.43 9.46
C SER A 186 7.81 -1.61 10.32
N TRP A 187 8.82 -0.99 9.69
CA TRP A 187 9.80 -0.16 10.38
C TRP A 187 9.18 1.15 10.89
N VAL A 188 8.45 1.89 10.06
CA VAL A 188 7.80 3.16 10.44
C VAL A 188 6.86 2.98 11.62
N VAL A 189 5.98 1.98 11.56
CA VAL A 189 5.02 1.71 12.63
C VAL A 189 5.74 1.29 13.91
N THR A 190 6.82 0.50 13.79
CA THR A 190 7.66 0.14 14.94
C THR A 190 8.31 1.38 15.59
N GLN A 191 8.80 2.33 14.80
CA GLN A 191 9.35 3.58 15.34
C GLN A 191 8.29 4.39 16.09
N HIS A 192 7.07 4.51 15.54
CA HIS A 192 5.96 5.17 16.22
C HIS A 192 5.58 4.49 17.53
N LEU A 193 5.44 3.16 17.55
CA LEU A 193 5.12 2.41 18.78
C LEU A 193 6.22 2.58 19.85
N ASN A 194 7.49 2.59 19.46
CA ASN A 194 8.61 2.81 20.38
C ASN A 194 8.60 4.21 20.96
N PHE A 195 8.27 5.23 20.15
CA PHE A 195 8.13 6.60 20.63
C PHE A 195 7.03 6.72 21.70
N PHE A 196 5.87 6.09 21.48
CA PHE A 196 4.78 6.12 22.47
C PHE A 196 5.06 5.33 23.74
N ARG A 197 5.90 4.29 23.71
CA ARG A 197 6.31 3.55 24.92
C ARG A 197 7.27 4.33 25.81
N GLN A 198 7.95 5.35 25.27
CA GLN A 198 8.94 6.15 25.99
C GLN A 198 8.39 7.49 26.50
N ALA A 199 7.18 7.87 26.08
CA ALA A 199 6.48 9.11 26.45
C ALA A 199 5.51 8.87 27.62
#